data_AF-A0A7S2AZJ6-F1
#
_entry.id   AF-A0A7S2AZJ6-F1
#
_cell.length_a   1.000
_cell.length_b   1.000
_cell.length_c   1.000
_cell.angle_alpha   90.00
_cell.angle_beta   90.00
_cell.angle_gamma   90.00
#
_symmetry.space_group_name_H-M   'P 1'
#
loop_
_entity.id
_entity.type
_entity.pdbx_description
1 polymer ?
#
loop_
_entity_poly.entity_id
_entity_poly.type
_entity_poly.pdbx_seq_one_letter_code
_entity_poly.pdbx_strand_id
1 'polypeptide(L)'
;ANHRIYAKNARYPGLNMSRCLGDLMGHADCGITAEPEVKSLDIKSHHNVLLVCSDGVWEFITPQEAVQIVSQFSPKQAMLAAEKLAKEAWDRWITEEGGAVVDDITVVCVFLNPHLHPFKNQDNQQPGR
;
A
#
# COMPACT_ATOMS: atom_id res chain seq x y z
N ALA A 1 15.22 7.38 1.46
CA ALA A 1 15.77 8.74 1.66
C ALA A 1 14.61 9.70 1.84
N ASN A 2 14.55 10.39 2.98
CA ASN A 2 13.46 11.32 3.32
C ASN A 2 13.68 12.67 2.62
N HIS A 3 13.35 12.73 1.33
CA HIS A 3 13.35 13.98 0.58
C HIS A 3 12.03 14.72 0.80
N ARG A 4 12.13 15.99 1.19
CA ARG A 4 10.98 16.89 1.36
C ARG A 4 11.10 18.10 0.45
N ILE A 5 9.96 18.62 0.01
CA ILE A 5 9.86 19.79 -0.85
C ILE A 5 9.72 21.04 0.00
N TYR A 6 10.54 22.03 -0.32
CA TYR A 6 10.54 23.34 0.33
C TYR A 6 10.60 24.45 -0.71
N ALA A 7 9.87 25.54 -0.44
CA ALA A 7 9.98 26.78 -1.19
C ALA A 7 11.38 27.36 -1.04
N LYS A 8 11.83 28.07 -2.06
CA LYS A 8 13.18 28.65 -2.09
C LYS A 8 13.39 29.57 -0.88
N ASN A 9 14.45 29.34 -0.12
CA ASN A 9 14.80 30.07 1.10
C ASN A 9 13.73 30.00 2.21
N ALA A 10 12.85 29.00 2.20
CA ALA A 10 11.80 28.82 3.19
C ALA A 10 11.75 27.37 3.72
N ARG A 11 10.99 27.16 4.81
CA ARG A 11 10.81 25.84 5.45
C ARG A 11 9.40 25.25 5.27
N TYR A 12 8.59 25.82 4.38
CA TYR A 12 7.28 25.28 3.99
C TYR A 12 7.32 24.80 2.52
N PRO A 13 6.40 23.93 2.08
CA PRO A 13 5.43 23.22 2.92
C PRO A 13 6.06 22.06 3.70
N GLY A 14 7.22 21.55 3.26
CA GLY A 14 7.88 20.43 3.91
C GLY A 14 7.22 19.07 3.62
N LEU A 15 6.49 18.95 2.51
CA LEU A 15 5.86 17.69 2.09
C LEU A 15 6.89 16.68 1.62
N ASN A 16 6.67 15.40 1.94
CA ASN A 16 7.48 14.27 1.45
C ASN A 16 7.03 13.77 0.06
N MET A 17 6.15 14.51 -0.63
CA MET A 17 5.58 14.16 -1.92
C MET A 17 5.51 15.37 -2.85
N SER A 18 5.66 15.15 -4.15
CA SER A 18 5.59 16.18 -5.20
C SER A 18 4.21 16.37 -5.80
N ARG A 19 3.27 15.51 -5.42
CA ARG A 19 1.89 15.56 -5.89
C ARG A 19 0.94 15.43 -4.72
N CYS A 20 0.02 16.37 -4.58
CA CYS A 20 -1.05 16.31 -3.60
C CYS A 20 -2.24 17.16 -4.05
N LEU A 21 -3.41 16.87 -3.48
CA LEU A 21 -4.55 17.77 -3.56
C LEU A 21 -4.42 18.83 -2.47
N GLY A 22 -4.76 20.08 -2.78
CA GLY A 22 -4.66 21.18 -1.82
C GLY A 22 -3.28 21.84 -1.82
N ASP A 23 -2.74 22.08 -0.62
CA ASP A 23 -1.48 22.82 -0.36
C ASP A 23 -1.19 23.94 -1.36
N LEU A 24 -2.04 24.98 -1.34
CA LEU A 24 -2.04 26.04 -2.34
C LEU A 24 -0.71 26.82 -2.39
N MET A 25 -0.04 26.94 -1.24
CA MET A 25 1.29 27.57 -1.15
C MET A 25 2.35 26.66 -1.75
N GLY A 26 2.32 25.35 -1.44
CA GLY A 26 3.19 24.36 -2.08
C GLY A 26 3.03 24.34 -3.61
N HIS A 27 1.80 24.46 -4.11
CA HIS A 27 1.53 24.57 -5.54
C HIS A 27 2.16 25.84 -6.15
N ALA A 28 1.85 27.00 -5.57
CA ALA A 28 2.30 28.30 -6.10
C ALA A 28 3.82 28.48 -6.05
N ASP A 29 4.46 28.04 -4.96
CA ASP A 29 5.86 28.40 -4.68
C ASP A 29 6.85 27.26 -4.96
N CYS A 30 6.38 26.01 -5.03
CA CYS A 30 7.23 24.82 -5.21
C CYS A 30 6.89 23.98 -6.46
N GLY A 31 5.78 24.27 -7.15
CA GLY A 31 5.35 23.49 -8.31
C GLY A 31 4.76 22.12 -7.96
N ILE A 32 4.29 21.93 -6.72
CA ILE A 32 3.53 20.72 -6.34
C ILE A 32 2.27 20.65 -7.21
N THR A 33 1.94 19.48 -7.76
CA THR A 33 0.81 19.33 -8.69
C THR A 33 -0.27 18.42 -8.13
N ALA A 34 -1.53 18.78 -8.41
CA ALA A 34 -2.69 17.93 -8.17
C ALA A 34 -2.95 16.92 -9.31
N GLU A 35 -2.18 17.01 -10.41
CA GLU A 35 -2.36 16.15 -11.57
C GLU A 35 -1.94 14.70 -11.29
N PRO A 36 -2.86 13.73 -11.36
CA PRO A 36 -2.55 12.35 -11.06
C PRO A 36 -1.76 11.69 -12.18
N GLU A 37 -1.06 10.59 -11.85
CA GLU A 37 -0.66 9.62 -12.85
C GLU A 37 -1.83 8.67 -13.12
N VAL A 38 -2.20 8.51 -14.39
CA VAL A 38 -3.32 7.65 -14.79
C VAL A 38 -2.80 6.44 -15.56
N LYS A 39 -3.12 5.25 -15.06
CA LYS A 39 -2.81 3.98 -15.71
C LYS A 39 -4.07 3.15 -15.85
N SER A 40 -4.31 2.62 -17.05
CA SER A 40 -5.40 1.68 -17.33
C SER A 40 -4.84 0.29 -17.58
N LEU A 41 -5.45 -0.72 -16.97
CA LEU A 41 -5.07 -2.12 -17.16
C LEU A 41 -6.31 -2.99 -17.33
N ASP A 42 -6.26 -3.91 -18.29
CA ASP A 42 -7.27 -4.96 -18.41
C ASP A 42 -7.10 -5.98 -17.28
N ILE A 43 -8.20 -6.27 -16.57
CA ILE A 43 -8.22 -7.33 -15.56
C ILE A 43 -8.20 -8.68 -16.29
N LYS A 44 -7.19 -9.50 -15.98
CA LYS A 44 -6.98 -10.83 -16.55
C LYS A 44 -7.21 -11.88 -15.47
N SER A 45 -7.39 -13.13 -15.89
CA SER A 45 -7.62 -14.27 -14.99
C SER A 45 -6.50 -14.52 -13.97
N HIS A 46 -5.28 -14.04 -14.22
CA HIS A 46 -4.16 -14.14 -13.27
C HIS A 46 -4.08 -12.98 -12.27
N HIS A 47 -4.85 -11.91 -12.45
CA HIS A 47 -4.96 -10.84 -11.46
C HIS A 47 -5.93 -11.26 -10.37
N ASN A 48 -5.44 -11.55 -9.17
CA ASN A 48 -6.27 -12.15 -8.12
C ASN A 48 -6.74 -11.15 -7.07
N VAL A 49 -5.91 -10.17 -6.72
CA VAL A 49 -6.19 -9.19 -5.67
C VAL A 49 -5.73 -7.81 -6.10
N LEU A 50 -6.51 -6.79 -5.75
CA LEU A 50 -6.14 -5.39 -5.77
C LEU A 50 -6.09 -4.89 -4.32
N LEU A 51 -4.92 -4.37 -3.93
CA LEU A 51 -4.71 -3.70 -2.65
C LEU A 51 -4.50 -2.21 -2.90
N VAL A 52 -5.27 -1.38 -2.21
CA VAL A 52 -5.07 0.08 -2.16
C VAL A 52 -4.92 0.45 -0.70
N CYS A 53 -3.74 0.94 -0.32
CA CYS A 53 -3.39 1.24 1.06
C CYS A 53 -2.68 2.59 1.18
N SER A 54 -2.75 3.21 2.37
CA SER A 54 -1.86 4.33 2.72
C SER A 54 -0.40 3.87 2.88
N ASP A 55 0.54 4.81 2.91
CA ASP A 55 1.96 4.59 3.19
C ASP A 55 2.20 3.97 4.57
N GLY A 56 1.29 4.18 5.54
CA GLY A 56 1.27 3.45 6.81
C GLY A 56 1.33 1.91 6.67
N VAL A 57 0.94 1.33 5.53
CA VAL A 57 1.20 -0.10 5.23
C VAL A 57 2.56 -0.31 4.58
N TRP A 58 2.87 0.49 3.58
CA TRP A 58 4.01 0.27 2.68
C TRP A 58 5.37 0.65 3.26
N GLU A 59 5.40 1.40 4.36
CA GLU A 59 6.64 1.77 5.05
C GLU A 59 7.44 0.52 5.49
N PHE A 60 6.74 -0.49 6.03
CA PHE A 60 7.37 -1.69 6.59
C PHE A 60 6.89 -3.02 5.99
N ILE A 61 5.96 -3.00 5.03
CA ILE A 61 5.47 -4.21 4.36
C ILE A 61 5.66 -4.08 2.86
N THR A 62 6.37 -5.05 2.27
CA THR A 62 6.53 -5.11 0.82
C THR A 62 5.24 -5.55 0.11
N PRO A 63 5.03 -5.19 -1.17
CA PRO A 63 3.87 -5.65 -1.92
C PRO A 63 3.72 -7.18 -1.93
N GLN A 64 4.84 -7.92 -1.98
CA GLN A 64 4.85 -9.37 -1.97
C GLN A 64 4.36 -9.94 -0.64
N GLU A 65 4.84 -9.41 0.49
CA GLU A 65 4.37 -9.82 1.83
C GLU A 65 2.89 -9.48 2.02
N ALA A 66 2.46 -8.29 1.59
CA ALA A 66 1.06 -7.89 1.68
C ALA A 66 0.15 -8.89 0.95
N VAL A 67 0.54 -9.30 -0.27
CA VAL A 67 -0.17 -10.34 -1.04
C VAL A 67 -0.14 -11.70 -0.34
N GLN A 68 0.99 -12.10 0.25
CA GLN A 68 1.11 -13.35 1.01
C GLN A 68 0.23 -13.38 2.26
N ILE A 69 0.03 -12.23 2.92
CA ILE A 69 -0.85 -12.11 4.08
C ILE A 69 -2.31 -12.28 3.64
N VAL A 70 -2.75 -11.51 2.64
CA VAL A 70 -4.17 -11.53 2.23
C VAL A 70 -4.56 -12.80 1.47
N SER A 71 -3.61 -13.49 0.84
CA SER A 71 -3.87 -14.74 0.09
C SER A 71 -4.26 -15.92 0.99
N GLN A 72 -4.04 -15.81 2.30
CA GLN A 72 -4.47 -16.79 3.31
C GLN A 72 -6.00 -16.78 3.54
N PHE A 73 -6.71 -15.79 2.98
CA PHE A 73 -8.13 -15.58 3.17
C PHE A 73 -8.91 -15.82 1.89
N SER A 74 -10.14 -16.31 2.03
CA SER A 74 -11.06 -16.42 0.90
C SER A 74 -11.69 -15.07 0.54
N PRO A 75 -12.26 -14.90 -0.67
CA PRO A 75 -12.97 -13.66 -1.05
C PRO A 75 -14.08 -13.23 -0.09
N LYS A 76 -14.74 -14.18 0.59
CA LYS A 76 -15.77 -13.88 1.60
C LYS A 76 -15.20 -13.29 2.90
N GLN A 77 -13.89 -13.37 3.09
CA GLN A 77 -13.15 -12.89 4.27
C GLN A 77 -12.33 -11.63 3.95
N ALA A 78 -12.69 -10.87 2.91
CA ALA A 78 -11.94 -9.68 2.51
C ALA A 78 -11.74 -8.65 3.62
N MET A 79 -12.76 -8.44 4.47
CA MET A 79 -12.63 -7.56 5.63
C MET A 79 -11.57 -8.07 6.60
N LEU A 80 -11.60 -9.36 6.95
CA LEU A 80 -10.63 -9.98 7.84
C LEU A 80 -9.21 -9.97 7.26
N ALA A 81 -9.08 -10.14 5.93
CA ALA A 81 -7.80 -10.03 5.23
C ALA A 81 -7.23 -8.61 5.34
N ALA A 82 -8.07 -7.60 5.15
CA ALA A 82 -7.69 -6.19 5.30
C ALA A 82 -7.30 -5.85 6.74
N GLU A 83 -8.10 -6.30 7.72
CA GLU A 83 -7.80 -6.15 9.15
C GLU A 83 -6.48 -6.83 9.53
N LYS A 84 -6.22 -8.03 9.02
CA LYS A 84 -4.97 -8.76 9.28
C LYS A 84 -3.76 -8.00 8.71
N LEU A 85 -3.87 -7.46 7.50
CA LEU A 85 -2.81 -6.65 6.91
C LEU A 85 -2.59 -5.33 7.67
N ALA A 86 -3.66 -4.64 8.05
CA ALA A 86 -3.58 -3.41 8.84
C ALA A 86 -2.94 -3.66 10.22
N LYS A 87 -3.31 -4.76 10.88
CA LYS A 87 -2.71 -5.15 12.16
C LYS A 87 -1.21 -5.48 12.02
N GLU A 88 -0.83 -6.21 10.97
CA GLU A 88 0.58 -6.50 10.70
C GLU A 88 1.38 -5.19 10.50
N ALA A 89 0.84 -4.24 9.75
CA ALA A 89 1.47 -2.94 9.57
C ALA A 89 1.67 -2.23 10.92
N TRP A 90 0.62 -2.19 11.74
CA TRP A 90 0.67 -1.59 13.08
C TRP A 90 1.72 -2.27 13.98
N ASP A 91 1.78 -3.60 13.99
CA ASP A 91 2.77 -4.36 14.79
C ASP A 91 4.21 -4.02 14.35
N ARG A 92 4.44 -3.85 13.04
CA ARG A 92 5.75 -3.44 12.49
C ARG A 92 6.09 -2.00 12.86
N TRP A 93 5.16 -1.06 12.77
CA TRP A 93 5.38 0.31 13.25
C TRP A 93 5.81 0.33 14.73
N ILE A 94 5.12 -0.40 15.60
CA ILE A 94 5.49 -0.49 17.02
C ILE A 94 6.88 -1.09 17.22
N THR A 95 7.25 -2.09 16.41
CA THR A 95 8.56 -2.74 16.52
C THR A 95 9.69 -1.83 16.01
N GLU A 96 9.53 -1.23 14.83
CA GLU A 96 10.56 -0.45 14.15
C GLU A 96 10.74 0.95 14.77
N GLU A 97 9.65 1.61 15.19
CA GLU A 97 9.69 2.93 15.83
C GLU A 97 9.72 2.86 17.37
N GLY A 98 9.93 1.66 17.93
CA GLY A 98 10.02 1.45 19.38
C GLY A 98 8.77 1.87 20.16
N GLY A 99 7.60 1.82 19.51
CA GLY A 99 6.30 2.20 20.06
C GLY A 99 6.08 3.72 20.21
N ALA A 100 6.96 4.55 19.65
CA ALA A 100 6.87 6.01 19.78
C ALA A 100 5.79 6.63 18.88
N VAL A 101 5.63 6.11 17.66
CA VAL A 101 4.70 6.63 16.66
C VAL A 101 4.16 5.49 15.79
N VAL A 102 2.92 5.64 15.37
CA VAL A 102 2.30 4.82 14.32
C VAL A 102 1.54 5.78 13.41
N ASP A 103 1.73 5.64 12.10
CA ASP A 103 0.99 6.43 11.12
C ASP A 103 -0.45 5.92 10.95
N ASP A 104 -1.29 6.70 10.27
CA ASP A 104 -2.65 6.27 9.93
C ASP A 104 -2.60 5.13 8.89
N ILE A 105 -3.19 3.98 9.26
CA ILE A 105 -3.19 2.77 8.44
C ILE A 105 -4.58 2.56 7.82
N THR A 106 -4.64 2.60 6.49
CA THR A 106 -5.86 2.29 5.72
C THR A 106 -5.57 1.17 4.72
N VAL A 107 -6.46 0.18 4.64
CA VAL A 107 -6.39 -0.94 3.69
C VAL A 107 -7.72 -1.12 2.98
N VAL A 108 -7.70 -1.14 1.65
CA VAL A 108 -8.81 -1.60 0.80
C VAL A 108 -8.36 -2.87 0.08
N CYS A 109 -9.06 -3.98 0.33
CA CYS A 109 -8.76 -5.28 -0.25
C CYS A 109 -9.90 -5.75 -1.16
N VAL A 110 -9.61 -5.97 -2.44
CA VAL A 110 -10.56 -6.45 -3.44
C VAL A 110 -10.05 -7.72 -4.10
N PHE A 111 -10.78 -8.83 -3.96
CA PHE A 111 -10.52 -10.04 -4.73
C PHE A 111 -11.17 -9.91 -6.11
N LEU A 112 -10.34 -9.91 -7.15
CA LEU A 112 -10.78 -9.62 -8.54
C LEU A 112 -11.43 -10.84 -9.22
N ASN A 113 -11.15 -12.06 -8.72
CA ASN A 113 -11.72 -13.31 -9.23
C ASN A 113 -12.38 -14.11 -8.09
N PRO A 114 -13.59 -13.74 -7.64
CA PRO A 114 -14.23 -14.36 -6.48
C PRO A 114 -14.64 -15.83 -6.68
N HIS A 115 -14.61 -16.30 -7.94
CA HIS A 115 -14.96 -17.67 -8.32
C HIS A 115 -13.75 -18.61 -8.48
N LEU A 116 -12.52 -18.08 -8.43
CA LEU A 116 -11.32 -18.91 -8.43
C LEU A 116 -11.04 -19.40 -7.01
N HIS A 117 -10.78 -20.69 -6.87
CA HIS A 117 -10.45 -21.36 -5.60
C HIS A 117 -9.23 -20.72 -4.92
N PRO A 118 -9.08 -20.85 -3.58
CA PRO A 118 -7.99 -20.21 -2.82
C PRO A 118 -6.62 -20.45 -3.44
N PHE A 119 -5.77 -19.43 -3.32
CA PHE A 119 -4.41 -19.40 -3.87
C PHE A 119 -3.67 -20.71 -3.55
N LYS A 120 -3.54 -21.58 -4.55
CA LYS A 120 -2.58 -22.68 -4.46
C LYS A 120 -1.21 -22.09 -4.76
N ASN A 121 -0.36 -21.96 -3.73
CA ASN A 121 1.06 -21.70 -3.93
C ASN A 121 1.60 -22.79 -4.87
N GLN A 122 2.06 -22.39 -6.05
CA GLN A 122 2.59 -23.32 -7.05
C GLN A 122 4.02 -23.81 -6.71
N ASP A 123 4.59 -23.39 -5.59
CA ASP A 123 5.98 -23.68 -5.21
C ASP A 123 6.21 -25.07 -4.57
N ASN A 124 5.19 -25.95 -4.54
CA ASN A 124 5.31 -27.31 -4.00
C ASN A 124 5.23 -28.43 -5.04
N GLN A 125 5.53 -28.17 -6.32
CA GLN A 125 5.81 -29.26 -7.26
C GLN A 125 7.29 -29.65 -7.19
N GLN A 126 7.63 -30.52 -6.22
CA GLN A 126 8.83 -31.35 -6.32
C GLN A 126 8.72 -32.21 -7.60
N PRO A 127 9.74 -32.25 -8.47
CA PRO A 127 9.75 -33.23 -9.55
C PRO A 127 10.01 -34.61 -8.94
N GLY A 128 8.93 -35.38 -8.76
CA GLY A 128 8.99 -36.78 -8.37
C GLY A 128 9.25 -37.69 -9.58
N ARG A 129 10.53 -37.99 -9.82
CA ARG A 129 11.12 -39.32 -10.12
C ARG A 129 12.49 -39.17 -10.76
#